data_AF-A0A1D9HCJ8-F1
#
_entry.id   AF-A0A1D9HCJ8-F1
#
_cell.length_a   1.000
_cell.length_b   1.000
_cell.length_c   1.000
_cell.angle_alpha   90.00
_cell.angle_beta   90.00
_cell.angle_gamma   90.00
#
_symmetry.space_group_name_H-M   'P 1'
#
loop_
_entity.id
_entity.type
_entity.pdbx_description
1 polymer ?
#
loop_
_entity_poly.entity_id
_entity_poly.type
_entity_poly.pdbx_seq_one_letter_code
_entity_poly.pdbx_strand_id
1 'polypeptide(L)'
;MQCSCIRTEWLDPKLGFDIGFDYAANGLELPSHIRDEESELPAALFQGYRYGVERHGRSHGRSDRFTRKWLQLRVNAWRRLRHFDDRVTPGYLRTIDVVYCPITRVKLEHGTGSMDSWSVDRIYNGAGYAPGNLAVISRRANEAKGTLTVEKVVRILAGESSWELDPALGREEWRRAICLMAWSDPTIAPQVSGRLPMVVAPTPRTLLHSPYTAFQILLVHAQMNVPIARGGDPIQAVVDLVASKKARRQVVELILSLQRMARENEATMRREGRFGAVSLNALEDAWAAPGIAAHWDKLVRKTEPAAFAPALAILRGRLVANEQRFEGWALQSGGYDLPCHN
;
A
#
# COMPACT_ATOMS: atom_id res chain seq x y z
N MET A 1 14.91 -15.11 12.03
CA MET A 1 15.03 -16.18 11.01
C MET A 1 15.98 -15.66 9.94
N GLN A 2 17.16 -16.28 9.87
CA GLN A 2 18.19 -16.01 8.87
C GLN A 2 17.63 -16.20 7.46
N CYS A 3 18.09 -15.41 6.49
CA CYS A 3 17.93 -15.71 5.07
C CYS A 3 18.47 -17.12 4.82
N SER A 4 17.60 -18.11 4.73
CA SER A 4 17.96 -19.37 4.09
C SER A 4 18.28 -19.03 2.64
N CYS A 5 19.49 -19.32 2.19
CA CYS A 5 19.90 -19.19 0.80
C CYS A 5 18.84 -19.90 -0.07
N ILE A 6 18.07 -19.13 -0.85
CA ILE A 6 17.16 -19.70 -1.85
C ILE A 6 18.06 -20.41 -2.84
N ARG A 7 17.88 -21.71 -2.98
CA ARG A 7 18.64 -22.49 -3.96
C ARG A 7 18.14 -22.13 -5.35
N THR A 8 19.06 -21.90 -6.28
CA THR A 8 18.75 -21.60 -7.69
C THR A 8 17.88 -22.67 -8.34
N GLU A 9 17.94 -23.92 -7.86
CA GLU A 9 17.12 -25.05 -8.29
C GLU A 9 15.61 -24.88 -8.05
N TRP A 10 15.21 -23.96 -7.16
CA TRP A 10 13.78 -23.68 -6.89
C TRP A 10 13.20 -22.62 -7.82
N LEU A 11 14.03 -21.94 -8.60
CA LEU A 11 13.60 -20.88 -9.51
C LEU A 11 13.05 -21.50 -10.79
N ASP A 12 11.84 -21.09 -11.19
CA ASP A 12 11.25 -21.51 -12.47
C ASP A 12 12.10 -20.99 -13.64
N PRO A 13 12.78 -21.87 -14.41
CA PRO A 13 13.61 -21.45 -15.53
C PRO A 13 12.79 -20.85 -16.67
N LYS A 14 11.55 -21.30 -16.90
CA LYS A 14 10.69 -20.74 -17.94
C LYS A 14 10.34 -19.30 -17.62
N LEU A 15 9.91 -19.02 -16.38
CA LEU A 15 9.63 -17.66 -15.94
C LEU A 15 10.88 -16.76 -16.03
N GLY A 16 12.05 -17.27 -15.64
CA GLY A 16 13.32 -16.57 -15.80
C GLY A 16 13.59 -16.18 -17.25
N PHE A 17 13.43 -17.13 -18.18
CA PHE A 17 13.55 -16.89 -19.63
C PHE A 17 12.56 -15.82 -20.11
N ASP A 18 11.27 -15.94 -19.76
CA ASP A 18 10.22 -15.01 -20.16
C ASP A 18 10.52 -13.59 -19.67
N ILE A 19 10.99 -13.42 -18.42
CA ILE A 19 11.40 -12.12 -17.89
C ILE A 19 12.58 -11.54 -18.69
N GLY A 20 13.59 -12.35 -18.99
CA GLY A 20 14.76 -11.92 -19.77
C GLY A 20 14.37 -11.47 -21.18
N PHE A 21 13.51 -12.24 -21.82
CA PHE A 21 12.94 -11.92 -23.12
C PHE A 21 12.20 -10.57 -23.09
N ASP A 22 11.40 -10.32 -22.05
CA ASP A 22 10.66 -9.07 -21.89
C ASP A 22 11.57 -7.85 -21.69
N TYR A 23 12.72 -7.99 -21.02
CA TYR A 23 13.72 -6.91 -20.98
C TYR A 23 14.17 -6.51 -22.39
N ALA A 24 14.55 -7.49 -23.21
CA ALA A 24 14.99 -7.25 -24.57
C ALA A 24 13.87 -6.68 -25.46
N ALA A 25 12.66 -7.25 -25.37
CA ALA A 25 11.49 -6.77 -26.12
C ALA A 25 11.12 -5.30 -25.80
N ASN A 26 11.44 -4.84 -24.59
CA ASN A 26 11.24 -3.46 -24.15
C ASN A 26 12.47 -2.55 -24.35
N GLY A 27 13.53 -3.02 -25.02
CA GLY A 27 14.74 -2.24 -25.29
C GLY A 27 15.51 -1.86 -24.02
N LEU A 28 15.40 -2.66 -22.96
CA LEU A 28 16.03 -2.41 -21.66
C LEU A 28 17.20 -3.37 -21.43
N GLU A 29 18.33 -2.85 -20.96
CA GLU A 29 19.42 -3.69 -20.50
C GLU A 29 19.06 -4.37 -19.17
N LEU A 30 19.57 -5.60 -18.99
CA LEU A 30 19.56 -6.23 -17.68
C LEU A 30 20.38 -5.37 -16.68
N PRO A 31 19.87 -5.10 -15.47
CA PRO A 31 20.56 -4.25 -14.49
C PRO A 31 21.99 -4.70 -14.19
N SER A 32 22.93 -3.77 -14.01
CA SER A 32 24.36 -4.10 -13.81
C SER A 32 24.65 -4.91 -12.55
N HIS A 33 23.95 -4.65 -11.44
CA HIS A 33 24.03 -5.47 -10.20
C HIS A 33 23.43 -6.89 -10.35
N ILE A 34 22.86 -7.17 -11.52
CA ILE A 34 22.37 -8.48 -11.97
C ILE A 34 23.37 -9.06 -12.98
N ARG A 35 24.52 -8.41 -13.25
CA ARG A 35 25.56 -8.87 -14.19
C ARG A 35 26.86 -9.24 -13.49
N ASP A 36 27.02 -8.92 -12.21
CA ASP A 36 28.21 -9.26 -11.44
C ASP A 36 28.27 -10.78 -11.19
N GLU A 37 29.42 -11.40 -11.44
CA GLU A 37 29.63 -12.86 -11.48
C GLU A 37 29.36 -13.58 -10.14
N GLU A 38 29.27 -12.87 -9.03
CA GLU A 38 28.83 -13.39 -7.71
C GLU A 38 27.31 -13.48 -7.56
N SER A 39 26.55 -12.86 -8.46
CA SER A 39 25.11 -13.00 -8.52
C SER A 39 24.76 -14.27 -9.29
N GLU A 40 24.56 -15.39 -8.59
CA GLU A 40 23.96 -16.63 -9.12
C GLU A 40 22.56 -16.37 -9.70
N LEU A 41 22.50 -15.75 -10.86
CA LEU A 41 21.27 -15.65 -11.62
C LEU A 41 21.14 -16.89 -12.47
N PRO A 42 19.96 -17.54 -12.46
CA PRO A 42 19.75 -18.69 -13.31
C PRO A 42 19.99 -18.33 -14.78
N ALA A 43 20.77 -19.17 -15.45
CA ALA A 43 21.15 -19.02 -16.86
C ALA A 43 19.96 -18.71 -17.79
N ALA A 44 18.76 -19.16 -17.41
CA ALA A 44 17.53 -18.91 -18.14
C ALA A 44 17.23 -17.41 -18.37
N LEU A 45 17.48 -16.53 -17.39
CA LEU A 45 17.26 -15.08 -17.56
C LEU A 45 18.12 -14.51 -18.68
N PHE A 46 19.42 -14.86 -18.69
CA PHE A 46 20.35 -14.42 -19.73
C PHE A 46 20.02 -15.04 -21.09
N GLN A 47 19.61 -16.31 -21.12
CA GLN A 47 19.19 -16.99 -22.36
C GLN A 47 17.98 -16.29 -22.99
N GLY A 48 16.95 -15.99 -22.20
CA GLY A 48 15.77 -15.25 -22.66
C GLY A 48 16.11 -13.86 -23.18
N TYR A 49 16.96 -13.13 -22.45
CA TYR A 49 17.43 -11.82 -22.89
C TYR A 49 18.20 -11.86 -24.21
N ARG A 50 19.17 -12.78 -24.36
CA ARG A 50 19.93 -12.95 -25.60
C ARG A 50 19.03 -13.29 -26.77
N TYR A 51 18.11 -14.24 -26.58
CA TYR A 51 17.14 -14.63 -27.58
C TYR A 51 16.23 -13.45 -27.99
N GLY A 52 15.78 -12.65 -27.01
CA GLY A 52 15.01 -11.45 -27.29
C GLY A 52 15.80 -10.38 -28.06
N VAL A 53 17.08 -10.18 -27.74
CA VAL A 53 17.96 -9.24 -28.47
C VAL A 53 18.14 -9.68 -29.93
N GLU A 54 18.29 -10.97 -30.18
CA GLU A 54 18.37 -11.53 -31.54
C GLU A 54 17.06 -11.33 -32.32
N ARG A 55 15.91 -11.49 -31.66
CA ARG A 55 14.58 -11.39 -32.29
C ARG A 55 14.13 -9.96 -32.55
N HIS A 56 14.39 -9.06 -31.61
CA HIS A 56 13.90 -7.68 -31.65
C HIS A 56 15.00 -6.71 -32.14
N GLY A 57 16.28 -7.08 -32.09
CA GLY A 57 17.35 -6.11 -32.32
C GLY A 57 17.42 -5.04 -31.22
N ARG A 58 18.47 -4.21 -31.25
CA ARG A 58 18.78 -3.27 -30.16
C ARG A 58 17.96 -1.97 -30.16
N SER A 59 17.15 -1.72 -31.18
CA SER A 59 16.42 -0.45 -31.33
C SER A 59 14.93 -0.65 -31.15
N HIS A 60 14.46 -0.47 -29.92
CA HIS A 60 13.06 -0.40 -29.58
C HIS A 60 12.82 0.77 -28.61
N GLY A 61 11.65 1.40 -28.71
CA GLY A 61 11.34 2.74 -28.16
C GLY A 61 11.63 2.93 -26.67
N ARG A 62 11.68 4.20 -26.23
CA ARG A 62 11.96 4.59 -24.84
C ARG A 62 10.95 3.97 -23.87
N SER A 63 11.32 2.87 -23.24
CA SER A 63 10.59 2.30 -22.10
C SER A 63 10.48 3.31 -20.96
N ASP A 64 9.24 3.57 -20.53
CA ASP A 64 8.98 4.49 -19.44
C ASP A 64 9.34 3.90 -18.06
N ARG A 65 9.23 4.74 -17.02
CA ARG A 65 9.64 4.38 -15.65
C ARG A 65 8.85 3.20 -15.08
N PHE A 66 7.61 3.00 -15.52
CA PHE A 66 6.74 1.98 -14.98
C PHE A 66 7.01 0.63 -15.64
N THR A 67 7.32 0.59 -16.94
CA THR A 67 7.84 -0.63 -17.60
C THR A 67 9.12 -1.10 -16.93
N ARG A 68 10.07 -0.19 -16.70
CA ARG A 68 11.31 -0.49 -15.97
C ARG A 68 11.06 -1.01 -14.56
N LYS A 69 10.15 -0.37 -13.82
CA LYS A 69 9.80 -0.82 -12.46
C LYS A 69 9.10 -2.18 -12.47
N TRP A 70 8.16 -2.40 -13.39
CA TRP A 70 7.45 -3.67 -13.53
C TRP A 70 8.41 -4.84 -13.75
N LEU A 71 9.34 -4.72 -14.69
CA LEU A 71 10.37 -5.74 -14.93
C LEU A 71 11.30 -5.93 -13.73
N GLN A 72 11.68 -4.85 -13.05
CA GLN A 72 12.45 -4.93 -11.81
C GLN A 72 11.70 -5.72 -10.73
N LEU A 73 10.39 -5.48 -10.56
CA LEU A 73 9.58 -6.20 -9.59
C LEU A 73 9.44 -7.68 -9.94
N ARG A 74 9.28 -8.02 -11.22
CA ARG A 74 9.23 -9.43 -11.67
C ARG A 74 10.52 -10.17 -11.36
N VAL A 75 11.68 -9.58 -11.66
CA VAL A 75 12.98 -10.18 -11.29
C VAL A 75 13.12 -10.33 -9.77
N ASN A 76 12.76 -9.30 -9.00
CA ASN A 76 12.81 -9.35 -7.55
C ASN A 76 11.86 -10.39 -6.95
N ALA A 77 10.70 -10.59 -7.56
CA ALA A 77 9.72 -11.58 -7.14
C ALA A 77 10.24 -12.99 -7.41
N TRP A 78 10.64 -13.25 -8.66
CA TRP A 78 11.21 -14.53 -9.09
C TRP A 78 12.39 -14.94 -8.21
N ARG A 79 13.40 -14.07 -8.03
CA ARG A 79 14.58 -14.35 -7.18
C ARG A 79 14.26 -14.68 -5.72
N ARG A 80 13.11 -14.23 -5.23
CA ARG A 80 12.67 -14.42 -3.84
C ARG A 80 11.55 -15.47 -3.72
N LEU A 81 11.28 -16.20 -4.81
CA LEU A 81 10.16 -17.14 -4.94
C LEU A 81 8.84 -16.52 -4.53
N ARG A 82 8.65 -15.23 -4.81
CA ARG A 82 7.41 -14.52 -4.52
C ARG A 82 6.47 -14.62 -5.69
N HIS A 83 5.22 -14.93 -5.37
CA HIS A 83 4.15 -14.91 -6.35
C HIS A 83 4.02 -13.53 -6.98
N PHE A 84 3.91 -13.49 -8.30
CA PHE A 84 3.71 -12.28 -9.08
C PHE A 84 2.47 -12.44 -9.96
N ASP A 85 1.42 -11.71 -9.64
CA ASP A 85 0.16 -11.77 -10.36
C ASP A 85 0.25 -11.01 -11.70
N ASP A 86 -0.20 -11.64 -12.79
CA ASP A 86 -0.11 -11.10 -14.15
C ASP A 86 -0.90 -9.79 -14.36
N ARG A 87 -1.88 -9.49 -13.50
CA ARG A 87 -2.62 -8.21 -13.55
C ARG A 87 -1.78 -7.04 -13.05
N VAL A 88 -0.65 -7.31 -12.37
CA VAL A 88 0.37 -6.28 -12.08
C VAL A 88 1.12 -5.95 -13.36
N THR A 89 0.61 -4.96 -14.10
CA THR A 89 1.16 -4.46 -15.36
C THR A 89 1.75 -3.05 -15.19
N PRO A 90 2.52 -2.53 -16.17
CA PRO A 90 2.91 -1.12 -16.17
C PRO A 90 1.70 -0.17 -16.07
N GLY A 91 0.58 -0.54 -16.71
CA GLY A 91 -0.69 0.19 -16.62
C GLY A 91 -1.23 0.22 -15.19
N TYR A 92 -1.25 -0.93 -14.49
CA TYR A 92 -1.63 -1.00 -13.08
C TYR A 92 -0.73 -0.10 -12.22
N LEU A 93 0.59 -0.15 -12.41
CA LEU A 93 1.53 0.69 -11.65
C LEU A 93 1.25 2.19 -11.83
N ARG A 94 0.79 2.64 -13.01
CA ARG A 94 0.34 4.03 -13.19
C ARG A 94 -0.88 4.37 -12.33
N THR A 95 -1.80 3.41 -12.16
CA THR A 95 -3.03 3.65 -11.39
C THR A 95 -2.81 3.78 -9.89
N ILE A 96 -1.66 3.30 -9.39
CA ILE A 96 -1.27 3.38 -7.97
C ILE A 96 -0.16 4.41 -7.71
N ASP A 97 0.25 5.14 -8.74
CA ASP A 97 1.30 6.15 -8.64
C ASP A 97 0.84 7.33 -7.77
N VAL A 98 1.77 7.89 -7.00
CA VAL A 98 1.51 9.03 -6.11
C VAL A 98 2.66 10.02 -6.21
N VAL A 99 2.36 11.30 -6.03
CA VAL A 99 3.37 12.37 -6.09
C VAL A 99 4.14 12.48 -4.77
N TYR A 100 3.48 12.22 -3.65
CA TYR A 100 4.06 12.29 -2.31
C TYR A 100 3.94 10.93 -1.64
N CYS A 101 4.99 10.53 -0.91
CA CYS A 101 4.95 9.30 -0.13
C CYS A 101 3.85 9.40 0.94
N PRO A 102 2.91 8.44 1.04
CA PRO A 102 1.86 8.49 2.07
C PRO A 102 2.42 8.37 3.50
N ILE A 103 3.61 7.77 3.66
CA ILE A 103 4.24 7.55 4.97
C ILE A 103 5.07 8.76 5.39
N THR A 104 5.98 9.21 4.54
CA THR A 104 6.93 10.28 4.87
C THR A 104 6.44 11.67 4.45
N ARG A 105 5.41 11.74 3.59
CA ARG A 105 4.85 12.97 2.99
C ARG A 105 5.83 13.81 2.18
N VAL A 106 7.03 13.29 1.91
CA VAL A 106 8.01 13.90 1.01
C VAL A 106 7.61 13.66 -0.45
N LYS A 107 7.98 14.58 -1.33
CA LYS A 107 7.78 14.41 -2.77
C LYS A 107 8.66 13.25 -3.25
N LEU A 108 8.07 12.33 -4.01
CA LEU A 108 8.81 11.19 -4.54
C LEU A 108 9.67 11.62 -5.72
N GLU A 109 10.92 11.16 -5.69
CA GLU A 109 11.87 11.33 -6.79
C GLU A 109 11.83 10.11 -7.73
N HIS A 110 12.25 10.32 -8.98
CA HIS A 110 12.32 9.26 -9.97
C HIS A 110 13.71 9.23 -10.60
N GLY A 111 14.41 8.09 -10.46
CA GLY A 111 15.67 7.83 -11.15
C GLY A 111 16.92 8.42 -10.48
N THR A 112 16.82 8.95 -9.26
CA THR A 112 17.96 9.50 -8.50
C THR A 112 18.63 8.48 -7.58
N GLY A 113 17.94 7.39 -7.22
CA GLY A 113 18.45 6.38 -6.27
C GLY A 113 18.46 6.84 -4.81
N SER A 114 17.97 8.06 -4.54
CA SER A 114 17.87 8.64 -3.20
C SER A 114 16.93 7.84 -2.29
N MET A 115 16.95 8.16 -0.99
CA MET A 115 16.01 7.59 -0.02
C MET A 115 14.56 8.02 -0.26
N ASP A 116 14.35 9.14 -0.96
CA ASP A 116 13.03 9.65 -1.33
C ASP A 116 12.60 9.23 -2.75
N SER A 117 13.42 8.42 -3.43
CA SER A 117 13.01 7.77 -4.67
C SER A 117 11.80 6.87 -4.46
N TRP A 118 10.87 6.89 -5.43
CA TRP A 118 9.71 6.00 -5.39
C TRP A 118 10.10 4.52 -5.38
N SER A 119 9.38 3.75 -4.59
CA SER A 119 9.49 2.32 -4.42
C SER A 119 8.10 1.70 -4.38
N VAL A 120 7.98 0.45 -4.79
CA VAL A 120 6.72 -0.30 -4.71
C VAL A 120 6.83 -1.29 -3.56
N ASP A 121 6.00 -1.12 -2.55
CA ASP A 121 5.93 -1.96 -1.36
C ASP A 121 4.79 -2.96 -1.46
N ARG A 122 4.99 -4.14 -0.88
CA ARG A 122 3.93 -5.10 -0.57
C ARG A 122 3.38 -4.73 0.80
N ILE A 123 2.22 -4.10 0.82
CA ILE A 123 1.60 -3.56 2.04
C ILE A 123 1.50 -4.65 3.10
N TYR A 124 0.94 -5.80 2.72
CA TYR A 124 0.96 -7.04 3.48
C TYR A 124 2.07 -7.98 2.97
N ASN A 125 3.06 -8.22 3.82
CA ASN A 125 4.25 -9.01 3.49
C ASN A 125 3.96 -10.52 3.29
N GLY A 126 2.85 -11.02 3.84
CA GLY A 126 2.38 -12.39 3.69
C GLY A 126 1.65 -12.67 2.36
N ALA A 127 1.69 -11.72 1.44
CA ALA A 127 1.13 -11.86 0.10
C ALA A 127 2.17 -11.57 -1.01
N GLY A 128 1.86 -12.06 -2.21
CA GLY A 128 2.63 -11.80 -3.42
C GLY A 128 2.51 -10.36 -3.93
N TYR A 129 3.11 -10.11 -5.09
CA TYR A 129 2.89 -8.89 -5.86
C TYR A 129 1.56 -9.01 -6.58
N ALA A 130 0.51 -8.37 -6.04
CA ALA A 130 -0.84 -8.50 -6.55
C ALA A 130 -1.61 -7.17 -6.50
N PRO A 131 -2.58 -6.95 -7.39
CA PRO A 131 -3.47 -5.81 -7.28
C PRO A 131 -4.09 -5.69 -5.89
N GLY A 132 -4.09 -4.48 -5.33
CA GLY A 132 -4.61 -4.22 -4.00
C GLY A 132 -3.64 -4.48 -2.85
N ASN A 133 -2.55 -5.22 -3.05
CA ASN A 133 -1.49 -5.39 -2.04
C ASN A 133 -0.28 -4.47 -2.28
N LEU A 134 -0.30 -3.65 -3.34
CA LEU A 134 0.84 -2.82 -3.72
C LEU A 134 0.58 -1.34 -3.43
N ALA A 135 1.56 -0.67 -2.85
CA ALA A 135 1.57 0.78 -2.65
C ALA A 135 2.87 1.39 -3.20
N VAL A 136 2.77 2.59 -3.76
CA VAL A 136 3.95 3.42 -4.06
C VAL A 136 4.29 4.25 -2.82
N ILE A 137 5.48 4.04 -2.28
CA ILE A 137 6.03 4.75 -1.11
C ILE A 137 7.49 5.15 -1.37
N SER A 138 8.11 5.91 -0.47
CA SER A 138 9.55 6.21 -0.57
C SER A 138 10.39 4.98 -0.29
N ARG A 139 11.59 4.90 -0.87
CA ARG A 139 12.58 3.86 -0.55
C ARG A 139 12.88 3.83 0.96
N ARG A 140 12.99 4.99 1.59
CA ARG A 140 13.11 5.16 3.05
C ARG A 140 12.04 4.40 3.82
N ALA A 141 10.78 4.61 3.48
CA ALA A 141 9.67 3.94 4.16
C ALA A 141 9.64 2.43 3.89
N ASN A 142 9.93 2.01 2.65
CA ASN A 142 9.95 0.60 2.27
C ASN A 142 11.08 -0.16 3.00
N GLU A 143 12.29 0.39 3.03
CA GLU A 143 13.45 -0.22 3.71
C GLU A 143 13.24 -0.29 5.22
N ALA A 144 12.78 0.80 5.86
CA ALA A 144 12.47 0.81 7.28
C ALA A 144 11.39 -0.22 7.65
N LYS A 145 10.31 -0.33 6.86
CA LYS A 145 9.26 -1.35 7.05
C LYS A 145 9.82 -2.76 6.92
N GLY A 146 10.63 -3.01 5.89
CA GLY A 146 11.23 -4.31 5.60
C GLY A 146 10.20 -5.44 5.67
N THR A 147 10.48 -6.46 6.50
CA THR A 147 9.61 -7.63 6.70
C THR A 147 8.73 -7.54 7.96
N LEU A 148 8.66 -6.38 8.62
CA LEU A 148 7.88 -6.22 9.84
C LEU A 148 6.38 -6.45 9.58
N THR A 149 5.70 -7.03 10.59
CA THR A 149 4.24 -7.15 10.63
C THR A 149 3.65 -6.05 11.51
N VAL A 150 2.33 -5.82 11.40
CA VAL A 150 1.63 -4.82 12.21
C VAL A 150 1.83 -5.08 13.70
N GLU A 151 1.66 -6.33 14.14
CA GLU A 151 1.79 -6.73 15.54
C GLU A 151 3.19 -6.42 16.08
N LYS A 152 4.22 -6.69 15.28
CA LYS A 152 5.60 -6.44 15.69
C LYS A 152 5.85 -4.94 15.87
N VAL A 153 5.42 -4.10 14.93
CA VAL A 153 5.61 -2.65 15.06
C VAL A 153 4.81 -2.09 16.24
N VAL A 154 3.56 -2.54 16.44
CA VAL A 154 2.72 -2.12 17.57
C VAL A 154 3.38 -2.47 18.91
N ARG A 155 3.89 -3.69 19.08
CA ARG A 155 4.58 -4.11 20.31
C ARG A 155 5.84 -3.29 20.57
N ILE A 156 6.61 -2.95 19.54
CA ILE A 156 7.79 -2.10 19.70
C ILE A 156 7.37 -0.69 20.13
N LEU A 157 6.36 -0.09 19.49
CA LEU A 157 5.87 1.25 19.87
C LEU A 157 5.27 1.31 21.27
N ALA A 158 4.72 0.20 21.78
CA ALA A 158 4.20 0.05 23.13
C ALA A 158 5.31 -0.17 24.18
N GLY A 159 6.57 -0.38 23.78
CA GLY A 159 7.66 -0.72 24.69
C GLY A 159 7.62 -2.18 25.18
N GLU A 160 6.84 -3.03 24.53
CA GLU A 160 6.66 -4.45 24.89
C GLU A 160 7.66 -5.37 24.15
N SER A 161 8.74 -4.79 23.63
CA SER A 161 9.73 -5.47 22.80
C SER A 161 11.11 -4.87 23.03
N SER A 162 12.16 -5.71 22.98
CA SER A 162 13.56 -5.28 22.98
C SER A 162 14.07 -4.88 21.59
N TRP A 163 13.29 -5.12 20.54
CA TRP A 163 13.62 -4.70 19.18
C TRP A 163 13.37 -3.20 19.02
N GLU A 164 14.22 -2.53 18.25
CA GLU A 164 14.03 -1.13 17.88
C GLU A 164 13.46 -1.03 16.48
N LEU A 165 12.69 0.04 16.24
CA LEU A 165 12.29 0.42 14.89
C LEU A 165 13.41 1.17 14.20
N ASP A 166 13.45 1.05 12.88
CA ASP A 166 14.41 1.82 12.07
C ASP A 166 14.21 3.32 12.31
N PRO A 167 15.28 4.05 12.73
CA PRO A 167 15.19 5.48 13.03
C PRO A 167 15.02 6.36 11.79
N ALA A 168 15.12 5.80 10.57
CA ALA A 168 14.84 6.50 9.33
C ALA A 168 13.38 6.94 9.22
N LEU A 169 12.49 6.37 10.04
CA LEU A 169 11.11 6.81 10.23
C LEU A 169 10.87 7.30 11.66
N GLY A 170 10.30 8.50 11.79
CA GLY A 170 9.82 9.04 13.06
C GLY A 170 8.52 8.37 13.53
N ARG A 171 8.09 8.70 14.75
CA ARG A 171 6.88 8.12 15.38
C ARG A 171 5.62 8.30 14.53
N GLU A 172 5.40 9.48 13.95
CA GLU A 172 4.21 9.73 13.12
C GLU A 172 4.28 8.98 11.78
N GLU A 173 5.48 8.84 11.21
CA GLU A 173 5.68 8.05 9.99
C GLU A 173 5.40 6.56 10.27
N TRP A 174 5.84 6.04 11.41
CA TRP A 174 5.51 4.68 11.85
C TRP A 174 4.02 4.45 12.10
N ARG A 175 3.32 5.44 12.67
CA ARG A 175 1.86 5.37 12.82
C ARG A 175 1.16 5.27 11.47
N ARG A 176 1.59 6.06 10.48
CA ARG A 176 1.09 5.95 9.11
C ARG A 176 1.40 4.59 8.49
N ALA A 177 2.63 4.08 8.68
CA ALA A 177 3.03 2.78 8.16
C ALA A 177 2.14 1.65 8.71
N ILE A 178 1.93 1.62 10.03
CA ILE A 178 1.03 0.66 10.67
C ILE A 178 -0.40 0.77 10.11
N CYS A 179 -0.92 1.99 9.98
CA CYS A 179 -2.28 2.20 9.51
C CYS A 179 -2.45 1.62 8.09
N LEU A 180 -1.52 1.93 7.18
CA LEU A 180 -1.50 1.40 5.81
C LEU A 180 -1.41 -0.13 5.77
N MET A 181 -0.47 -0.71 6.54
CA MET A 181 -0.29 -2.16 6.66
C MET A 181 -1.56 -2.83 7.17
N ALA A 182 -2.13 -2.30 8.25
CA ALA A 182 -3.28 -2.89 8.92
C ALA A 182 -4.52 -2.90 8.05
N TRP A 183 -4.73 -1.95 7.12
CA TRP A 183 -5.91 -1.97 6.25
C TRP A 183 -5.90 -3.07 5.20
N SER A 184 -4.73 -3.58 4.84
CA SER A 184 -4.58 -4.61 3.79
C SER A 184 -4.31 -5.99 4.37
N ASP A 185 -4.04 -6.10 5.67
CA ASP A 185 -3.73 -7.36 6.33
C ASP A 185 -5.02 -8.17 6.57
N PRO A 186 -5.21 -9.33 5.90
CA PRO A 186 -6.40 -10.15 6.06
C PRO A 186 -6.43 -10.90 7.39
N THR A 187 -5.31 -10.98 8.11
CA THR A 187 -5.18 -11.71 9.38
C THR A 187 -5.65 -10.89 10.57
N ILE A 188 -5.77 -9.57 10.41
CA ILE A 188 -6.24 -8.67 11.45
C ILE A 188 -7.77 -8.61 11.42
N ALA A 189 -8.39 -8.89 12.56
CA ALA A 189 -9.85 -8.77 12.69
C ALA A 189 -10.31 -7.33 12.38
N PRO A 190 -11.41 -7.12 11.65
CA PRO A 190 -11.90 -5.78 11.29
C PRO A 190 -12.10 -4.83 12.48
N GLN A 191 -12.46 -5.35 13.65
CA GLN A 191 -12.61 -4.58 14.89
C GLN A 191 -11.27 -4.09 15.44
N VAL A 192 -10.18 -4.83 15.20
CA VAL A 192 -8.84 -4.41 15.62
C VAL A 192 -8.32 -3.34 14.66
N SER A 193 -8.34 -3.61 13.36
CA SER A 193 -7.92 -2.63 12.34
C SER A 193 -8.80 -1.38 12.34
N GLY A 194 -10.10 -1.54 12.60
CA GLY A 194 -11.08 -0.45 12.65
C GLY A 194 -10.86 0.53 13.81
N ARG A 195 -10.20 0.12 14.90
CA ARG A 195 -9.86 1.01 16.02
C ARG A 195 -8.67 1.92 15.74
N LEU A 196 -7.90 1.63 14.70
CA LEU A 196 -6.83 2.52 14.27
C LEU A 196 -7.44 3.77 13.61
N PRO A 197 -7.11 4.98 14.10
CA PRO A 197 -7.52 6.21 13.43
C PRO A 197 -6.82 6.30 12.07
N MET A 198 -7.52 6.82 11.07
CA MET A 198 -7.05 6.97 9.69
C MET A 198 -6.06 8.14 9.56
N VAL A 199 -4.87 7.97 10.13
CA VAL A 199 -3.77 8.94 10.13
C VAL A 199 -2.99 9.01 8.81
N VAL A 200 -3.39 8.19 7.85
CA VAL A 200 -3.04 8.25 6.43
C VAL A 200 -4.28 7.83 5.67
N ALA A 201 -4.46 8.19 4.40
CA ALA A 201 -5.48 7.61 3.54
C ALA A 201 -4.94 6.37 2.80
N PRO A 202 -5.78 5.38 2.45
CA PRO A 202 -5.35 4.27 1.60
C PRO A 202 -4.79 4.77 0.27
N THR A 203 -3.70 4.16 -0.16
CA THR A 203 -3.17 4.43 -1.50
C THR A 203 -4.15 3.97 -2.57
N PRO A 204 -4.11 4.55 -3.77
CA PRO A 204 -5.03 4.18 -4.83
C PRO A 204 -5.00 2.68 -5.09
N ARG A 205 -6.18 2.10 -5.31
CA ARG A 205 -6.40 0.66 -5.54
C ARG A 205 -6.03 -0.28 -4.39
N THR A 206 -5.59 0.20 -3.23
CA THR A 206 -5.40 -0.65 -2.03
C THR A 206 -6.71 -1.37 -1.70
N LEU A 207 -6.61 -2.67 -1.47
CA LEU A 207 -7.74 -3.48 -1.08
C LEU A 207 -8.06 -3.22 0.40
N LEU A 208 -9.32 -2.87 0.68
CA LEU A 208 -9.80 -2.65 2.04
C LEU A 208 -10.61 -3.85 2.51
N HIS A 209 -10.25 -4.41 3.66
CA HIS A 209 -11.02 -5.50 4.28
C HIS A 209 -12.00 -4.99 5.35
N SER A 210 -11.73 -3.84 5.98
CA SER A 210 -12.50 -3.34 7.13
C SER A 210 -13.58 -2.32 6.73
N PRO A 211 -14.87 -2.54 7.10
CA PRO A 211 -15.93 -1.55 6.86
C PRO A 211 -15.75 -0.28 7.70
N TYR A 212 -15.05 -0.36 8.84
CA TYR A 212 -14.69 0.80 9.64
C TYR A 212 -13.71 1.72 8.88
N THR A 213 -12.68 1.14 8.27
CA THR A 213 -11.75 1.89 7.41
C THR A 213 -12.49 2.54 6.23
N ALA A 214 -13.39 1.79 5.59
CA ALA A 214 -14.23 2.35 4.52
C ALA A 214 -15.06 3.55 4.99
N PHE A 215 -15.62 3.49 6.20
CA PHE A 215 -16.36 4.61 6.77
C PHE A 215 -15.47 5.81 7.08
N GLN A 216 -14.26 5.62 7.63
CA GLN A 216 -13.29 6.71 7.84
C GLN A 216 -12.93 7.42 6.54
N ILE A 217 -12.76 6.68 5.44
CA ILE A 217 -12.52 7.26 4.11
C ILE A 217 -13.70 8.10 3.64
N LEU A 218 -14.93 7.60 3.80
CA LEU A 218 -16.11 8.36 3.43
C LEU A 218 -16.27 9.64 4.26
N LEU A 219 -15.89 9.63 5.55
CA LEU A 219 -15.85 10.84 6.37
C LEU A 219 -14.85 11.87 5.83
N VAL A 220 -13.68 11.44 5.36
CA VAL A 220 -12.70 12.34 4.74
C VAL A 220 -13.19 12.84 3.38
N HIS A 221 -13.71 11.96 2.53
CA HIS A 221 -14.31 12.33 1.24
C HIS A 221 -15.42 13.37 1.41
N ALA A 222 -16.32 13.18 2.38
CA ALA A 222 -17.39 14.13 2.64
C ALA A 222 -16.84 15.50 3.07
N GLN A 223 -15.81 15.53 3.92
CA GLN A 223 -15.15 16.78 4.33
C GLN A 223 -14.39 17.47 3.20
N MET A 224 -13.93 16.71 2.20
CA MET A 224 -13.33 17.22 0.96
C MET A 224 -14.36 17.50 -0.14
N ASN A 225 -15.66 17.45 0.18
CA ASN A 225 -16.77 17.65 -0.76
C ASN A 225 -16.74 16.70 -1.97
N VAL A 226 -16.19 15.49 -1.81
CA VAL A 226 -16.19 14.44 -2.82
C VAL A 226 -17.57 13.77 -2.83
N PRO A 227 -18.27 13.70 -3.99
CA PRO A 227 -19.59 13.08 -4.06
C PRO A 227 -19.57 11.60 -3.67
N ILE A 228 -20.48 11.24 -2.75
CA ILE A 228 -20.69 9.88 -2.21
C ILE A 228 -21.89 9.21 -2.87
N ALA A 229 -22.97 9.96 -3.08
CA ALA A 229 -24.17 9.55 -3.82
C ALA A 229 -24.42 10.51 -4.99
N ARG A 230 -25.35 10.14 -5.89
CA ARG A 230 -25.77 11.03 -7.00
C ARG A 230 -26.61 12.18 -6.44
N GLY A 231 -26.02 13.38 -6.38
CA GLY A 231 -26.67 14.57 -5.84
C GLY A 231 -26.74 14.58 -4.31
N GLY A 232 -26.92 15.76 -3.72
CA GLY A 232 -27.04 15.96 -2.27
C GLY A 232 -25.73 16.33 -1.55
N ASP A 233 -25.87 16.65 -0.27
CA ASP A 233 -24.75 16.98 0.63
C ASP A 233 -23.97 15.71 1.01
N PRO A 234 -22.65 15.63 0.70
CA PRO A 234 -21.82 14.48 1.07
C PRO A 234 -21.80 14.20 2.57
N ILE A 235 -21.89 15.23 3.42
CA ILE A 235 -21.87 15.06 4.89
C ILE A 235 -23.14 14.33 5.33
N GLN A 236 -24.30 14.81 4.90
CA GLN A 236 -25.58 14.15 5.17
C GLN A 236 -25.59 12.70 4.63
N ALA A 237 -25.06 12.47 3.43
CA ALA A 237 -24.97 11.13 2.85
C ALA A 237 -24.19 10.14 3.73
N VAL A 238 -23.08 10.55 4.37
CA VAL A 238 -22.34 9.69 5.31
C VAL A 238 -23.12 9.43 6.59
N VAL A 239 -23.76 10.46 7.15
CA VAL A 239 -24.56 10.34 8.37
C VAL A 239 -25.70 9.35 8.17
N ASP A 240 -26.33 9.36 7.00
CA ASP A 240 -27.46 8.47 6.68
C ASP A 240 -27.06 7.00 6.53
N LEU A 241 -25.78 6.68 6.31
CA LEU A 241 -25.27 5.29 6.30
C LEU A 241 -25.40 4.62 7.67
N VAL A 242 -25.48 5.39 8.75
CA VAL A 242 -25.55 4.88 10.11
C VAL A 242 -27.01 4.76 10.53
N ALA A 243 -27.51 3.56 10.81
CA ALA A 243 -28.93 3.36 11.11
C ALA A 243 -29.38 3.94 12.47
N SER A 244 -28.53 3.85 13.50
CA SER A 244 -28.90 4.24 14.87
C SER A 244 -28.87 5.76 15.07
N LYS A 245 -29.95 6.35 15.59
CA LYS A 245 -30.03 7.79 15.95
C LYS A 245 -28.92 8.22 16.91
N LYS A 246 -28.57 7.37 17.87
CA LYS A 246 -27.48 7.63 18.83
C LYS A 246 -26.13 7.65 18.12
N ALA A 247 -25.87 6.67 17.25
CA ALA A 247 -24.63 6.60 16.50
C ALA A 247 -24.52 7.74 15.48
N ARG A 248 -25.62 8.15 14.83
CA ARG A 248 -25.66 9.35 13.97
C ARG A 248 -25.21 10.61 14.72
N ARG A 249 -25.72 10.83 15.93
CA ARG A 249 -25.28 11.96 16.77
C ARG A 249 -23.78 11.92 17.04
N GLN A 250 -23.24 10.75 17.40
CA GLN A 250 -21.79 10.59 17.62
C GLN A 250 -20.99 10.85 16.33
N VAL A 251 -21.47 10.41 15.19
CA VAL A 251 -20.84 10.69 13.88
C VAL A 251 -20.86 12.18 13.56
N VAL A 252 -21.98 12.88 13.79
CA VAL A 252 -22.06 14.34 13.59
C VAL A 252 -21.08 15.08 14.51
N GLU A 253 -21.03 14.71 15.79
CA GLU A 253 -20.07 15.26 16.75
C GLU A 253 -18.62 15.01 16.32
N LEU A 254 -18.32 13.81 15.78
CA LEU A 254 -17.02 13.46 15.24
C LEU A 254 -16.66 14.28 14.00
N ILE A 255 -17.60 14.45 13.06
CA ILE A 255 -17.42 15.28 11.85
C ILE A 255 -17.07 16.72 12.21
N LEU A 256 -17.84 17.33 13.12
CA LEU A 256 -17.59 18.71 13.54
C LEU A 256 -16.23 18.86 14.23
N SER A 257 -15.83 17.88 15.03
CA SER A 257 -14.53 17.86 15.70
C SER A 257 -13.37 17.70 14.70
N LEU A 258 -13.52 16.78 13.74
CA LEU A 258 -12.56 16.58 12.64
C LEU A 258 -12.40 17.85 11.81
N GLN A 259 -13.49 18.48 11.39
CA GLN A 259 -13.47 19.70 10.59
C GLN A 259 -12.76 20.84 11.30
N ARG A 260 -13.01 21.02 12.60
CA ARG A 260 -12.33 22.06 13.40
C ARG A 260 -10.83 21.81 13.45
N MET A 261 -10.42 20.61 13.85
CA MET A 261 -9.02 20.24 13.99
C MET A 261 -8.29 20.30 12.64
N ALA A 262 -8.92 19.84 11.55
CA ALA A 262 -8.34 19.91 10.22
C ALA A 262 -8.11 21.36 9.76
N ARG A 263 -9.02 22.30 10.06
CA ARG A 263 -8.81 23.72 9.76
C ARG A 263 -7.64 24.32 10.54
N GLU A 264 -7.49 23.96 11.81
CA GLU A 264 -6.37 24.39 12.65
C GLU A 264 -5.02 23.83 12.13
N ASN A 265 -5.00 22.55 11.74
CA ASN A 265 -3.85 21.90 11.12
C ASN A 265 -3.48 22.55 9.78
N GLU A 266 -4.47 22.78 8.91
CA GLU A 266 -4.26 23.42 7.61
C GLU A 266 -3.73 24.84 7.75
N ALA A 267 -4.29 25.64 8.67
CA ALA A 267 -3.78 26.98 8.94
C ALA A 267 -2.32 26.97 9.42
N THR A 268 -1.95 25.98 10.24
CA THR A 268 -0.57 25.80 10.71
C THR A 268 0.37 25.39 9.56
N MET A 269 -0.02 24.41 8.75
CA MET A 269 0.75 23.98 7.58
C MET A 269 1.00 25.12 6.59
N ARG A 270 -0.02 25.97 6.35
CA ARG A 270 0.12 27.15 5.48
C ARG A 270 1.09 28.18 6.04
N ARG A 271 1.06 28.44 7.36
CA ARG A 271 2.01 29.35 8.02
C ARG A 271 3.46 28.86 7.91
N GLU A 272 3.67 27.55 7.93
CA GLU A 272 4.99 26.94 7.80
C GLU A 272 5.46 26.75 6.35
N GLY A 273 4.69 27.22 5.36
CA GLY A 273 5.06 27.08 3.95
C GLY A 273 5.06 25.63 3.46
N ARG A 274 4.30 24.73 4.10
CA ARG A 274 4.13 23.35 3.62
C ARG A 274 3.13 23.34 2.46
N PHE A 275 3.63 23.20 1.23
CA PHE A 275 2.81 23.15 0.01
C PHE A 275 2.59 21.69 -0.46
N GLY A 276 1.36 21.35 -0.89
CA GLY A 276 1.01 19.99 -1.35
C GLY A 276 -0.46 19.62 -1.11
N ALA A 277 -0.74 18.35 -0.80
CA ALA A 277 -2.06 17.84 -0.42
C ALA A 277 -2.49 18.31 1.00
N VAL A 278 -2.40 19.62 1.26
CA VAL A 278 -2.53 20.23 2.60
C VAL A 278 -3.85 19.83 3.26
N SER A 279 -4.97 19.90 2.55
CA SER A 279 -6.27 19.59 3.14
C SER A 279 -6.42 18.10 3.52
N LEU A 280 -5.86 17.18 2.73
CA LEU A 280 -5.86 15.75 3.07
C LEU A 280 -4.94 15.49 4.28
N ASN A 281 -3.71 16.01 4.24
CA ASN A 281 -2.75 15.85 5.34
C ASN A 281 -3.28 16.43 6.66
N ALA A 282 -3.99 17.57 6.59
CA ALA A 282 -4.59 18.20 7.75
C ALA A 282 -5.72 17.35 8.36
N LEU A 283 -6.52 16.69 7.52
CA LEU A 283 -7.54 15.72 7.95
C LEU A 283 -6.92 14.46 8.55
N GLU A 284 -5.89 13.90 7.92
CA GLU A 284 -5.12 12.78 8.46
C GLU A 284 -4.49 13.11 9.83
N ASP A 285 -3.92 14.31 9.98
CA ASP A 285 -3.35 14.76 11.26
C ASP A 285 -4.43 15.01 12.31
N ALA A 286 -5.64 15.41 11.90
CA ALA A 286 -6.77 15.55 12.81
C ALA A 286 -7.20 14.20 13.41
N TRP A 287 -7.12 13.12 12.64
CA TRP A 287 -7.38 11.75 13.14
C TRP A 287 -6.38 11.33 14.23
N ALA A 288 -5.17 11.88 14.24
CA ALA A 288 -4.17 11.60 15.26
C ALA A 288 -4.45 12.33 16.60
N ALA A 289 -5.34 13.32 16.63
CA ALA A 289 -5.64 14.07 17.84
C ALA A 289 -6.29 13.15 18.91
N PRO A 290 -5.80 13.13 20.16
CA PRO A 290 -6.25 12.18 21.18
C PRO A 290 -7.77 12.16 21.41
N GLY A 291 -8.42 13.33 21.40
CA GLY A 291 -9.87 13.43 21.57
C GLY A 291 -10.66 12.82 20.40
N ILE A 292 -10.17 12.97 19.17
CA ILE A 292 -10.79 12.42 17.96
C ILE A 292 -10.58 10.90 17.93
N ALA A 293 -9.35 10.44 18.17
CA ALA A 293 -9.03 9.01 18.25
C ALA A 293 -9.84 8.29 19.34
N ALA A 294 -9.97 8.88 20.53
CA ALA A 294 -10.77 8.32 21.63
C ALA A 294 -12.27 8.29 21.30
N HIS A 295 -12.79 9.33 20.63
CA HIS A 295 -14.18 9.34 20.18
C HIS A 295 -14.43 8.23 19.14
N TRP A 296 -13.53 8.07 18.18
CA TRP A 296 -13.60 7.01 17.19
C TRP A 296 -13.55 5.61 17.82
N ASP A 297 -12.57 5.34 18.70
CA ASP A 297 -12.45 4.07 19.41
C ASP A 297 -13.75 3.73 20.18
N LYS A 298 -14.34 4.72 20.85
CA LYS A 298 -15.63 4.57 21.55
C LYS A 298 -16.79 4.24 20.61
N LEU A 299 -16.80 4.80 19.39
CA LEU A 299 -17.82 4.49 18.38
C LEU A 299 -17.65 3.05 17.89
N VAL A 300 -16.42 2.67 17.52
CA VAL A 300 -16.10 1.31 17.02
C VAL A 300 -16.44 0.24 18.06
N ARG A 301 -16.08 0.44 19.34
CA ARG A 301 -16.40 -0.52 20.41
C ARG A 301 -17.89 -0.75 20.66
N LYS A 302 -18.74 0.18 20.23
CA LYS A 302 -20.20 0.14 20.45
C LYS A 302 -20.98 -0.26 19.21
N THR A 303 -20.28 -0.58 18.12
CA THR A 303 -20.90 -0.85 16.82
C THR A 303 -20.26 -2.08 16.19
N GLU A 304 -21.08 -2.98 15.67
CA GLU A 304 -20.62 -4.13 14.90
C GLU A 304 -20.17 -3.71 13.50
N PRO A 305 -19.26 -4.46 12.84
CA PRO A 305 -18.80 -4.13 11.48
C PRO A 305 -19.95 -4.00 10.47
N ALA A 306 -21.01 -4.78 10.66
CA ALA A 306 -22.21 -4.76 9.83
C ALA A 306 -22.88 -3.37 9.79
N ALA A 307 -22.76 -2.57 10.85
CA ALA A 307 -23.31 -1.22 10.91
C ALA A 307 -22.65 -0.25 9.91
N PHE A 308 -21.45 -0.56 9.43
CA PHE A 308 -20.71 0.23 8.44
C PHE A 308 -20.54 -0.49 7.09
N ALA A 309 -21.16 -1.66 6.91
CA ALA A 309 -21.10 -2.40 5.65
C ALA A 309 -21.52 -1.56 4.41
N PRO A 310 -22.51 -0.65 4.48
CA PRO A 310 -22.84 0.23 3.35
C PRO A 310 -21.67 1.10 2.87
N ALA A 311 -20.79 1.54 3.79
CA ALA A 311 -19.63 2.36 3.42
C ALA A 311 -18.67 1.57 2.53
N LEU A 312 -18.41 0.31 2.90
CA LEU A 312 -17.60 -0.59 2.11
C LEU A 312 -18.27 -0.88 0.75
N ALA A 313 -19.59 -1.01 0.68
CA ALA A 313 -20.32 -1.20 -0.58
C ALA A 313 -20.22 0.01 -1.52
N ILE A 314 -20.32 1.24 -0.99
CA ILE A 314 -20.16 2.48 -1.78
C ILE A 314 -18.76 2.57 -2.35
N LEU A 315 -17.75 2.28 -1.52
CA LEU A 315 -16.36 2.27 -1.97
C LEU A 315 -16.06 1.12 -2.94
N ARG A 316 -16.81 0.01 -2.89
CA ARG A 316 -16.67 -1.12 -3.83
C ARG A 316 -17.00 -0.78 -5.29
N GLY A 317 -17.66 0.35 -5.56
CA GLY A 317 -17.80 0.90 -6.92
C GLY A 317 -16.55 1.60 -7.45
N ARG A 318 -15.57 1.88 -6.57
CA ARG A 318 -14.29 2.56 -6.86
C ARG A 318 -13.05 1.72 -6.47
N LEU A 319 -13.24 0.68 -5.65
CA LEU A 319 -12.24 -0.25 -5.10
C LEU A 319 -12.78 -1.69 -5.29
N VAL A 320 -11.96 -2.68 -5.63
CA VAL A 320 -12.37 -3.98 -6.20
C VAL A 320 -13.43 -4.76 -5.35
N ALA A 321 -14.40 -5.40 -6.02
CA ALA A 321 -15.51 -6.18 -5.43
C ALA A 321 -15.09 -7.55 -4.84
N ASN A 322 -15.98 -8.17 -4.04
CA ASN A 322 -15.71 -9.23 -3.06
C ASN A 322 -15.68 -10.67 -3.60
N GLU A 323 -15.16 -11.60 -2.78
CA GLU A 323 -14.90 -13.06 -2.91
C GLU A 323 -13.61 -13.46 -3.62
N GLN A 324 -13.26 -12.83 -4.75
CA GLN A 324 -11.90 -12.89 -5.32
C GLN A 324 -10.94 -11.83 -4.71
N ARG A 325 -11.26 -11.33 -3.51
CA ARG A 325 -10.58 -10.19 -2.87
C ARG A 325 -9.07 -10.29 -2.82
N PHE A 326 -8.59 -11.48 -2.50
CA PHE A 326 -7.18 -11.81 -2.37
C PHE A 326 -6.77 -12.81 -3.46
N GLU A 327 -7.57 -12.97 -4.51
CA GLU A 327 -7.16 -13.75 -5.67
C GLU A 327 -5.85 -13.16 -6.20
N GLY A 328 -4.88 -14.02 -6.49
CA GLY A 328 -3.54 -13.60 -6.87
C GLY A 328 -2.64 -13.14 -5.73
N TRP A 329 -3.11 -13.07 -4.48
CA TRP A 329 -2.23 -12.75 -3.34
C TRP A 329 -1.42 -13.97 -2.88
N ALA A 330 -1.79 -15.17 -3.34
CA ALA A 330 -1.19 -16.45 -2.94
C ALA A 330 -1.11 -16.63 -1.41
N LEU A 331 -2.21 -16.29 -0.71
CA LEU A 331 -2.24 -16.32 0.76
C LEU A 331 -1.99 -17.73 1.34
N GLN A 332 -2.39 -18.79 0.64
CA GLN A 332 -2.19 -20.17 1.10
C GLN A 332 -0.71 -20.54 1.25
N SER A 333 0.16 -19.94 0.44
CA SER A 333 1.61 -20.13 0.49
C SER A 333 2.35 -18.99 1.19
N GLY A 334 1.64 -18.02 1.79
CA GLY A 334 2.26 -16.82 2.35
C GLY A 334 2.88 -15.90 1.29
N GLY A 335 2.33 -15.91 0.07
CA GLY A 335 2.78 -15.08 -1.04
C GLY A 335 3.98 -15.65 -1.79
N TYR A 336 4.23 -16.96 -1.69
CA TYR A 336 5.36 -17.63 -2.34
C TYR A 336 4.91 -18.57 -3.46
N ASP A 337 5.70 -18.66 -4.53
CA ASP A 337 5.61 -19.74 -5.51
C ASP A 337 6.48 -20.89 -5.00
N LEU A 338 5.91 -21.74 -4.14
CA LEU A 338 6.63 -22.91 -3.63
C LEU A 338 6.59 -24.03 -4.69
N PRO A 339 7.69 -24.75 -4.93
CA PRO A 339 7.65 -25.94 -5.76
C PRO A 339 6.63 -26.92 -5.15
N CYS A 340 5.68 -27.39 -5.96
CA CYS A 340 4.84 -28.52 -5.54
C CYS A 340 5.77 -29.73 -5.35
N HIS A 341 5.99 -30.15 -4.09
CA HIS A 341 6.51 -31.48 -3.83
C HIS A 341 5.41 -32.48 -4.21
N ASN A 342 5.47 -32.99 -5.44
CA ASN A 342 4.74 -34.20 -5.83
C ASN A 342 5.53 -35.44 -5.41
#